data_AF-A0A7S0NIA4-F1
#
_entry.id   AF-A0A7S0NIA4-F1
#
_cell.length_a   1.000
_cell.length_b   1.000
_cell.length_c   1.000
_cell.angle_alpha   90.00
_cell.angle_beta   90.00
_cell.angle_gamma   90.00
#
_symmetry.space_group_name_H-M   'P 1'
#
loop_
_entity.id
_entity.type
_entity.pdbx_description
1 polymer ?
#
loop_
_entity_poly.entity_id
_entity_poly.type
_entity_poly.pdbx_seq_one_letter_code
_entity_poly.pdbx_strand_id
1 'polypeptide(L)'
;ERQMGADKAREESDLVRVLELTEEVVRLKLALGDTIREGTFAFSRQRYARGPHAVSESHYDLNTMRATTKMRAESRSIDGPSSVSAPWSTSYTFNVVETPPEPKPEPEPEPEPAARSGKADDDGLRRRPKVKTNTEKFLERMEALGLRDQLAEVPQEAGRDDGKNDDDAPPPIDVDAIRRKLGPRKPVHWFGGLPSPEMRSAEAAFTRCAQLCARVAEVESELRALTARAQVDAVQLREVGDPS
;
A
#
# COMPACT_ATOMS: atom_id res chain seq x y z
N GLU A 1 -20.11 -32.13 -44.16
CA GLU A 1 -20.01 -30.74 -44.69
C GLU A 1 -20.42 -29.68 -43.69
N ARG A 2 -21.65 -29.68 -43.13
CA ARG A 2 -22.07 -28.63 -42.17
C ARG A 2 -21.23 -28.56 -40.88
N GLN A 3 -20.82 -29.71 -40.33
CA GLN A 3 -19.99 -29.76 -39.12
C GLN A 3 -18.58 -29.19 -39.37
N MET A 4 -17.94 -29.62 -40.46
CA MET A 4 -16.61 -29.16 -40.89
C MET A 4 -16.56 -27.65 -41.15
N GLY A 5 -17.66 -27.06 -41.64
CA GLY A 5 -17.78 -25.60 -41.80
C GLY A 5 -17.91 -24.85 -40.48
N ALA A 6 -18.59 -25.44 -39.47
CA ALA A 6 -18.72 -24.84 -38.15
C ALA A 6 -17.41 -24.89 -37.36
N ASP A 7 -16.66 -25.98 -37.48
CA ASP A 7 -15.36 -26.14 -36.84
C ASP A 7 -14.35 -25.12 -37.39
N LYS A 8 -14.30 -24.95 -38.72
CA LYS A 8 -13.46 -23.95 -39.37
C LYS A 8 -13.81 -22.51 -38.98
N ALA A 9 -15.10 -22.16 -38.91
CA ALA A 9 -15.53 -20.83 -38.49
C ALA A 9 -15.14 -20.53 -37.03
N ARG A 10 -15.14 -21.57 -36.17
CA ARG A 10 -14.68 -21.46 -34.79
C ARG A 10 -13.17 -21.25 -34.71
N GLU A 11 -12.38 -22.01 -35.47
CA GLU A 11 -10.92 -21.82 -35.56
C GLU A 11 -10.54 -20.41 -36.02
N GLU A 12 -11.24 -19.88 -37.04
CA GLU A 12 -11.04 -18.52 -37.52
C GLU A 12 -11.36 -17.48 -36.44
N SER A 13 -12.47 -17.67 -35.71
CA SER A 13 -12.84 -16.81 -34.58
C SER A 13 -11.81 -16.86 -33.44
N ASP A 14 -11.27 -18.04 -33.14
CA ASP A 14 -10.26 -18.23 -32.11
C ASP A 14 -8.94 -17.57 -32.49
N LEU A 15 -8.55 -17.66 -33.77
CA LEU A 15 -7.34 -17.00 -34.28
C LEU A 15 -7.45 -15.48 -34.17
N VAL A 16 -8.60 -14.91 -34.59
CA VAL A 16 -8.86 -13.47 -34.43
C VAL A 16 -8.77 -13.08 -32.96
N ARG A 17 -9.38 -13.87 -32.06
CA ARG A 17 -9.33 -13.61 -30.62
C ARG A 17 -7.91 -13.65 -30.06
N VAL A 18 -7.07 -14.60 -30.50
CA VAL A 18 -5.66 -14.66 -30.08
C VAL A 18 -4.91 -13.40 -30.51
N LEU A 19 -5.13 -12.92 -31.75
CA LEU A 19 -4.50 -11.69 -32.23
C LEU A 19 -4.91 -10.47 -31.39
N GLU A 20 -6.20 -10.32 -31.10
CA GLU A 20 -6.72 -9.25 -30.22
C GLU A 20 -6.09 -9.32 -28.82
N LEU A 21 -6.04 -10.51 -28.23
CA LEU A 21 -5.44 -10.72 -26.91
C LEU A 21 -3.93 -10.42 -26.92
N THR A 22 -3.20 -10.78 -27.97
CA THR A 22 -1.77 -10.44 -28.07
C THR A 22 -1.54 -8.93 -28.12
N GLU A 23 -2.35 -8.20 -28.89
CA GLU A 23 -2.29 -6.74 -28.92
C GLU A 23 -2.63 -6.15 -27.53
N GLU A 24 -3.66 -6.69 -26.87
CA GLU A 24 -4.06 -6.26 -25.53
C GLU A 24 -2.94 -6.50 -24.50
N VAL A 25 -2.28 -7.67 -24.52
CA VAL A 25 -1.14 -7.96 -23.63
C VAL A 25 0.01 -6.98 -23.85
N VAL A 26 0.38 -6.70 -25.10
CA VAL A 26 1.47 -5.76 -25.40
C VAL A 26 1.11 -4.36 -24.88
N ARG A 27 -0.10 -3.88 -25.15
CA ARG A 27 -0.59 -2.59 -24.67
C ARG A 27 -0.58 -2.50 -23.14
N LEU A 28 -1.05 -3.55 -22.46
CA LEU A 28 -1.07 -3.61 -20.99
C LEU A 28 0.33 -3.64 -20.38
N LYS A 29 1.27 -4.38 -20.99
CA LYS A 29 2.67 -4.45 -20.53
C LYS A 29 3.38 -3.10 -20.67
N LEU A 30 3.13 -2.38 -21.76
CA LEU A 30 3.63 -1.00 -21.93
C LEU A 30 3.06 -0.07 -20.85
N ALA A 31 1.75 -0.08 -20.64
CA ALA A 31 1.10 0.73 -19.59
C ALA A 31 1.61 0.38 -18.18
N LEU A 32 1.87 -0.90 -17.90
CA LEU A 32 2.47 -1.36 -16.66
C LEU A 32 3.88 -0.78 -16.48
N GLY A 33 4.70 -0.82 -17.53
CA GLY A 33 6.04 -0.22 -17.53
C GLY A 33 6.02 1.28 -17.23
N ASP A 34 5.07 2.01 -17.81
CA ASP A 34 4.90 3.45 -17.57
C ASP A 34 4.49 3.74 -16.12
N THR A 35 3.53 2.97 -15.60
CA THR A 35 3.00 3.14 -14.24
C THR A 35 4.04 2.77 -13.17
N ILE A 36 4.84 1.73 -13.40
CA ILE A 36 5.95 1.36 -12.51
C ILE A 36 6.99 2.47 -12.46
N ARG A 37 7.33 3.08 -13.60
CA ARG A 37 8.28 4.20 -13.66
C ARG A 37 7.75 5.41 -12.91
N GLU A 38 6.48 5.77 -13.10
CA GLU A 38 5.81 6.85 -12.37
C GLU A 38 5.89 6.64 -10.84
N GLY A 39 5.45 5.47 -10.37
CA GLY A 39 5.45 5.14 -8.94
C GLY A 39 6.85 5.10 -8.33
N THR A 40 7.82 4.51 -9.04
CA THR A 40 9.22 4.45 -8.60
C THR A 40 9.85 5.83 -8.51
N PHE A 41 9.54 6.72 -9.46
CA PHE A 41 10.07 8.07 -9.46
C PHE A 41 9.48 8.93 -8.33
N ALA A 42 8.16 8.88 -8.12
CA ALA A 42 7.49 9.56 -7.00
C ALA A 42 8.03 9.05 -5.64
N PHE A 43 8.21 7.74 -5.51
CA PHE A 43 8.81 7.13 -4.32
C PHE A 43 10.27 7.57 -4.09
N SER A 44 11.05 7.66 -5.16
CA SER A 44 12.46 8.09 -5.10
C SER A 44 12.59 9.57 -4.70
N ARG A 45 11.71 10.44 -5.22
CA ARG A 45 11.64 11.86 -4.79
C ARG A 45 11.39 11.98 -3.29
N GLN A 46 10.49 11.16 -2.76
CA GLN A 46 10.19 11.12 -1.35
C GLN A 46 11.39 10.66 -0.51
N ARG A 47 12.14 9.65 -0.98
CA ARG A 47 13.38 9.19 -0.35
C ARG A 47 14.45 10.28 -0.33
N TYR A 48 14.56 11.06 -1.41
CA TYR A 48 15.45 12.21 -1.48
C TYR A 48 15.06 13.30 -0.48
N ALA A 49 13.76 13.64 -0.41
CA ALA A 49 13.27 14.73 0.44
C ALA A 49 13.35 14.41 1.94
N ARG A 50 13.11 13.16 2.35
CA ARG A 50 13.08 12.77 3.77
C ARG A 50 14.35 12.05 4.25
N GLY A 51 15.27 11.78 3.33
CA GLY A 51 16.47 11.00 3.59
C GLY A 51 16.25 9.48 3.58
N PRO A 52 17.33 8.70 3.45
CA PRO A 52 17.29 7.25 3.29
C PRO A 52 16.71 6.51 4.51
N HIS A 53 16.74 7.13 5.70
CA HIS A 53 16.24 6.55 6.94
C HIS A 53 14.73 6.69 7.14
N ALA A 54 14.01 7.50 6.35
CA ALA A 54 12.57 7.68 6.54
C ALA A 54 11.75 6.66 5.75
N VAL A 55 12.32 6.13 4.67
CA VAL A 55 11.66 5.22 3.72
C VAL A 55 12.71 4.22 3.25
N SER A 56 12.91 3.17 4.05
CA SER A 56 13.85 2.09 3.75
C SER A 56 13.21 0.73 3.95
N GLU A 57 13.83 -0.28 3.34
CA GLU A 57 13.51 -1.69 3.54
C GLU A 57 13.58 -2.10 5.02
N SER A 58 14.46 -1.48 5.81
CA SER A 58 14.56 -1.74 7.25
C SER A 58 13.34 -1.28 8.07
N HIS A 59 12.44 -0.49 7.49
CA HIS A 59 11.16 -0.16 8.12
C HIS A 59 10.10 -1.23 7.87
N TYR A 60 10.34 -2.19 6.99
CA TYR A 60 9.41 -3.26 6.73
C TYR A 60 9.40 -4.24 7.90
N ASP A 61 8.32 -4.24 8.67
CA ASP A 61 8.10 -5.16 9.77
C ASP A 61 6.95 -6.10 9.41
N LEU A 62 7.25 -7.38 9.23
CA LEU A 62 6.28 -8.43 8.88
C LEU A 62 5.19 -8.64 9.95
N ASN A 63 5.43 -8.21 11.19
CA ASN A 63 4.46 -8.34 12.27
C ASN A 63 3.40 -7.23 12.21
N THR A 64 3.78 -6.01 11.82
CA THR A 64 2.88 -4.84 11.78
C THR A 64 2.41 -4.48 10.37
N MET A 65 3.18 -4.81 9.34
CA MET A 65 2.85 -4.57 7.93
C MET A 65 2.32 -5.85 7.31
N ARG A 66 1.06 -5.83 6.88
CA ARG A 66 0.42 -6.92 6.17
C ARG A 66 0.02 -6.50 4.77
N ALA A 67 -0.11 -7.47 3.87
CA ALA A 67 -0.62 -7.24 2.53
C ALA A 67 -2.05 -6.66 2.62
N THR A 68 -2.20 -5.40 2.22
CA THR A 68 -3.50 -4.72 2.16
C THR A 68 -4.25 -5.04 0.88
N THR A 69 -3.54 -5.48 -0.16
CA THR A 69 -4.10 -5.81 -1.47
C THR A 69 -3.88 -7.29 -1.74
N LYS A 70 -4.94 -8.01 -2.07
CA LYS A 70 -4.91 -9.44 -2.44
C LYS A 70 -5.43 -9.62 -3.85
N MET A 71 -4.90 -10.60 -4.56
CA MET A 71 -5.41 -11.02 -5.87
C MET A 71 -6.19 -12.31 -5.70
N ARG A 72 -7.46 -12.30 -6.09
CA ARG A 72 -8.33 -13.48 -6.14
C ARG A 72 -8.40 -13.96 -7.58
N ALA A 73 -8.12 -15.23 -7.80
CA ALA A 73 -8.28 -15.89 -9.09
C ALA A 73 -9.56 -16.74 -9.06
N GLU A 74 -10.40 -16.58 -10.07
CA GLU A 74 -11.61 -17.37 -10.29
C GLU A 74 -11.49 -18.07 -11.64
N SER A 75 -11.73 -19.38 -11.67
CA SER A 75 -11.63 -20.15 -12.91
C SER A 75 -12.84 -19.89 -13.80
N ARG A 76 -12.59 -19.79 -15.11
CA ARG A 76 -13.60 -19.59 -16.15
C ARG A 76 -13.36 -20.57 -17.29
N SER A 77 -14.37 -21.39 -17.59
CA SER A 77 -14.37 -22.26 -18.77
C SER A 77 -14.59 -21.44 -20.05
N ILE A 78 -13.80 -21.72 -21.09
CA ILE A 78 -13.93 -21.07 -22.40
C ILE A 78 -14.99 -21.79 -23.26
N ASP A 79 -15.27 -23.08 -23.02
CA ASP A 79 -16.16 -23.90 -23.86
C ASP A 79 -17.66 -23.80 -23.51
N GLY A 80 -18.09 -22.72 -22.85
CA GLY A 80 -19.49 -22.56 -22.42
C GLY A 80 -19.87 -23.50 -21.26
N PRO A 81 -21.18 -23.64 -20.93
CA PRO A 81 -21.65 -24.35 -19.73
C PRO A 81 -21.62 -25.89 -19.90
N SER A 82 -20.55 -26.44 -20.48
CA SER A 82 -20.29 -27.88 -20.45
C SER A 82 -19.72 -28.22 -19.07
N SER A 83 -20.37 -29.15 -18.38
CA SER A 83 -20.05 -29.58 -17.01
C SER A 83 -18.70 -30.30 -16.84
N VAL A 84 -17.91 -30.37 -17.92
CA VAL A 84 -16.59 -31.00 -17.95
C VAL A 84 -15.60 -29.97 -18.49
N SER A 85 -15.10 -29.11 -17.60
CA SER A 85 -14.01 -28.19 -17.93
C SER A 85 -12.75 -29.00 -18.11
N ALA A 86 -12.37 -29.26 -19.35
CA ALA A 86 -11.07 -29.87 -19.61
C ALA A 86 -9.96 -28.91 -19.13
N PRO A 87 -8.87 -29.42 -18.52
CA PRO A 87 -7.82 -28.56 -17.94
C PRO A 87 -7.17 -27.63 -18.97
N TRP A 88 -7.22 -27.97 -20.25
CA TRP A 88 -6.70 -27.17 -21.37
C TRP A 88 -7.62 -26.01 -21.80
N SER A 89 -8.84 -25.90 -21.26
CA SER A 89 -9.84 -24.86 -21.60
C SER A 89 -10.16 -23.90 -20.44
N THR A 90 -9.34 -23.93 -19.39
CA THR A 90 -9.58 -23.11 -18.19
C THR A 90 -8.79 -21.81 -18.26
N SER A 91 -9.49 -20.69 -18.35
CA SER A 91 -8.97 -19.33 -18.13
C SER A 91 -9.21 -18.88 -16.69
N TYR A 92 -8.58 -17.78 -16.27
CA TYR A 92 -8.76 -17.23 -14.93
C TYR A 92 -9.11 -15.73 -15.00
N THR A 93 -10.11 -15.32 -14.24
CA THR A 93 -10.39 -13.91 -13.97
C THR A 93 -9.71 -13.51 -12.66
N PHE A 94 -8.97 -12.40 -12.68
CA PHE A 94 -8.22 -11.92 -11.51
C PHE A 94 -8.83 -10.63 -10.96
N ASN A 95 -9.31 -10.68 -9.71
CA ASN A 95 -9.88 -9.54 -9.01
C ASN A 95 -8.90 -9.04 -7.95
N VAL A 96 -8.61 -7.74 -7.97
CA VAL A 96 -7.82 -7.07 -6.94
C VAL A 96 -8.75 -6.64 -5.81
N VAL A 97 -8.58 -7.23 -4.63
CA VAL A 97 -9.43 -7.01 -3.45
C VAL A 97 -8.60 -6.36 -2.35
N GLU A 98 -9.06 -5.23 -1.85
CA GLU A 98 -8.52 -4.65 -0.62
C GLU A 98 -8.95 -5.50 0.57
N THR A 99 -7.99 -5.95 1.37
CA THR A 99 -8.26 -6.73 2.58
C THR A 99 -8.91 -5.79 3.59
N PRO A 100 -10.13 -6.09 4.07
CA PRO A 100 -10.75 -5.31 5.13
C PRO A 100 -9.85 -5.29 6.36
N PRO A 101 -9.74 -4.17 7.07
CA PRO A 101 -8.99 -4.12 8.31
C PRO A 101 -9.56 -5.15 9.30
N GLU A 102 -8.70 -6.00 9.87
CA GLU A 102 -9.09 -6.91 10.95
C GLU A 102 -9.77 -6.10 12.08
N PRO A 103 -10.90 -6.58 12.63
CA PRO A 103 -11.54 -5.92 13.76
C PRO A 103 -10.55 -5.88 14.92
N LYS A 104 -10.43 -4.70 15.55
CA LYS A 104 -9.57 -4.52 16.73
C LYS A 104 -9.98 -5.56 17.79
N PRO A 105 -9.04 -6.25 18.46
CA PRO A 105 -9.38 -7.02 19.64
C PRO A 105 -10.07 -6.07 20.63
N GLU A 106 -11.25 -6.48 21.12
CA GLU A 106 -11.97 -5.74 22.15
C GLU A 106 -11.03 -5.46 23.31
N PRO A 107 -11.02 -4.23 23.87
CA PRO A 107 -10.17 -3.92 25.00
C PRO A 107 -10.57 -4.83 26.16
N GLU A 108 -9.64 -5.64 26.66
CA GLU A 108 -9.80 -6.31 27.96
C GLU A 108 -10.17 -5.25 29.01
N PRO A 109 -11.17 -5.52 29.86
CA PRO A 109 -11.63 -4.55 30.85
C PRO A 109 -10.49 -4.19 31.80
N GLU A 110 -10.17 -2.89 31.89
CA GLU A 110 -9.23 -2.37 32.89
C GLU A 110 -9.71 -2.78 34.29
N PRO A 111 -8.84 -3.34 35.14
CA PRO A 111 -9.23 -3.63 36.52
C PRO A 111 -9.49 -2.32 37.28
N GLU A 112 -10.65 -2.24 37.95
CA GLU A 112 -11.04 -1.09 38.75
C GLU A 112 -9.98 -0.70 39.79
N PRO A 113 -9.73 0.60 40.04
CA PRO A 113 -8.80 1.03 41.07
C PRO A 113 -9.39 0.78 42.46
N ALA A 114 -8.93 -0.28 43.12
CA ALA A 114 -9.23 -0.54 44.52
C ALA A 114 -8.75 0.61 45.42
N ALA A 115 -9.66 1.11 46.25
CA ALA A 115 -9.44 2.23 47.15
C ALA A 115 -8.51 1.88 48.34
N ARG A 116 -7.45 2.68 48.47
CA ARG A 116 -6.65 3.12 49.65
C ARG A 116 -6.69 2.31 50.97
N SER A 117 -5.50 1.91 51.43
CA SER A 117 -4.96 2.13 52.80
C SER A 117 -3.46 1.78 52.75
N GLY A 118 -2.47 2.38 53.41
CA GLY A 118 -2.32 3.46 54.37
C GLY A 118 -0.84 3.45 54.84
N LYS A 119 -0.41 4.55 55.45
CA LYS A 119 0.82 4.78 56.25
C LYS A 119 2.10 5.25 55.55
N ALA A 120 2.66 6.26 56.22
CA ALA A 120 3.93 6.94 56.00
C ALA A 120 5.12 6.03 56.28
N ASP A 121 6.25 6.28 55.64
CA ASP A 121 7.45 6.82 56.31
C ASP A 121 8.53 7.17 55.28
N ASP A 122 9.50 7.92 55.80
CA ASP A 122 10.48 8.80 55.21
C ASP A 122 11.59 8.14 54.36
N ASP A 123 12.36 9.01 53.70
CA ASP A 123 13.76 8.84 53.29
C ASP A 123 14.10 8.30 51.88
N GLY A 124 14.62 9.18 51.01
CA GLY A 124 15.16 8.82 49.71
C GLY A 124 15.17 9.92 48.63
N LEU A 125 15.79 11.07 48.90
CA LEU A 125 16.09 12.11 47.90
C LEU A 125 16.91 11.55 46.72
N ARG A 126 16.26 11.20 45.60
CA ARG A 126 16.89 11.16 44.28
C ARG A 126 16.20 12.17 43.36
N ARG A 127 16.78 13.38 43.33
CA ARG A 127 16.46 14.41 42.34
C ARG A 127 16.72 13.85 40.93
N ARG A 128 15.67 13.68 40.12
CA ARG A 128 15.83 13.52 38.66
C ARG A 128 16.34 14.85 38.08
N PRO A 129 17.38 14.87 37.22
CA PRO A 129 17.79 16.10 36.58
C PRO A 129 16.68 16.58 35.63
N LYS A 130 16.29 17.85 35.76
CA LYS A 130 15.35 18.50 34.84
C LYS A 130 15.96 18.48 33.43
N VAL A 131 15.28 17.79 32.51
CA VAL A 131 15.62 17.82 31.09
C VAL A 131 15.29 19.23 30.59
N LYS A 132 16.33 20.01 30.25
CA LYS A 132 16.20 21.35 29.68
C LYS A 132 15.30 21.32 28.45
N THR A 133 14.33 22.21 28.39
CA THR A 133 13.41 22.35 27.25
C THR A 133 14.17 22.75 25.98
N ASN A 134 13.62 22.49 24.80
CA ASN A 134 14.29 22.83 23.53
C ASN A 134 14.59 24.33 23.40
N THR A 135 13.78 25.17 24.05
CA THR A 135 13.95 26.63 24.14
C THR A 135 15.17 27.01 24.98
N GLU A 136 15.40 26.33 26.11
CA GLU A 136 16.61 26.54 26.93
C GLU A 136 17.88 26.10 26.20
N LYS A 137 17.83 24.96 25.48
CA LYS A 137 18.96 24.53 24.64
C LYS A 137 19.24 25.49 23.49
N PHE A 138 18.20 26.15 22.96
CA PHE A 138 18.35 27.17 21.93
C PHE A 138 18.96 28.47 22.49
N LEU A 139 18.49 28.93 23.65
CA LEU A 139 19.03 30.09 24.37
C LEU A 139 20.50 29.88 24.77
N GLU A 140 20.85 28.69 25.28
CA GLU A 140 22.22 28.33 25.64
C GLU A 140 23.14 28.25 24.41
N ARG A 141 22.61 27.85 23.25
CA ARG A 141 23.35 27.82 21.98
C ARG A 141 23.53 29.23 21.38
N MET A 142 22.57 30.13 21.58
CA MET A 142 22.67 31.55 21.21
C MET A 142 23.65 32.30 22.11
N GLU A 143 23.68 31.96 23.40
CA GLU A 143 24.62 32.52 24.38
C GLU A 143 26.05 32.05 24.12
N ALA A 144 26.24 30.77 23.77
CA ALA A 144 27.54 30.22 23.37
C ALA A 144 28.12 30.83 22.08
N LEU A 145 27.29 31.49 21.27
CA LEU A 145 27.69 32.16 20.03
C LEU A 145 27.87 33.69 20.21
N GLY A 146 27.69 34.23 21.42
CA GLY A 146 27.95 35.64 21.72
C GLY A 146 27.02 36.63 21.00
N LEU A 147 25.86 36.18 20.51
CA LEU A 147 24.96 36.96 19.64
C LEU A 147 23.86 37.71 20.41
N ARG A 148 24.03 37.93 21.71
CA ARG A 148 23.01 38.58 22.55
C ARG A 148 22.91 40.10 22.33
N ASP A 149 23.96 40.73 21.79
CA ASP A 149 24.05 42.19 21.65
C ASP A 149 23.43 42.77 20.36
N GLN A 150 22.77 41.96 19.52
CA GLN A 150 22.17 42.43 18.25
C GLN A 150 20.63 42.53 18.26
N LEU A 151 20.00 42.56 19.44
CA LEU A 151 18.56 42.80 19.56
C LEU A 151 18.26 44.02 20.46
N ALA A 152 18.63 45.18 19.96
CA ALA A 152 17.95 46.47 20.17
C ALA A 152 17.74 47.01 18.74
N GLU A 153 16.57 47.37 18.23
CA GLU A 153 15.44 48.07 18.83
C GLU A 153 14.14 47.59 18.13
N VAL A 154 13.10 47.26 18.89
CA VAL A 154 11.72 47.28 18.38
C VAL A 154 10.91 48.15 19.36
N PRO A 155 10.24 49.22 18.90
CA PRO A 155 9.51 50.14 19.78
C PRO A 155 8.42 49.44 20.59
N GLN A 156 8.37 49.75 21.88
CA GLN A 156 7.25 49.47 22.78
C GLN A 156 6.03 50.30 22.36
N GLU A 157 4.91 49.63 22.06
CA GLU A 157 3.59 50.27 22.14
C GLU A 157 2.81 49.79 23.37
N ALA A 158 2.07 50.76 23.90
CA ALA A 158 1.31 50.83 25.13
C ALA A 158 0.44 49.61 25.50
N GLY A 159 0.25 49.44 26.80
CA GLY A 159 -0.41 48.30 27.40
C GLY A 159 -1.90 48.19 27.14
N ARG A 160 -2.35 46.93 27.12
CA ARG A 160 -3.60 46.50 27.75
C ARG A 160 -3.30 45.29 28.63
N ASP A 161 -3.59 45.50 29.90
CA ASP A 161 -3.84 44.49 30.91
C ASP A 161 -5.06 43.68 30.49
N ASP A 162 -4.86 42.39 30.21
CA ASP A 162 -5.89 41.36 30.25
C ASP A 162 -5.19 40.06 30.61
N GLY A 163 -5.23 39.71 31.90
CA GLY A 163 -4.72 38.46 32.41
C GLY A 163 -5.42 37.27 31.77
N LYS A 164 -4.71 36.54 30.90
CA LYS A 164 -5.08 35.21 30.47
C LYS A 164 -3.82 34.35 30.30
N ASN A 165 -3.70 33.33 31.14
CA ASN A 165 -2.67 32.31 31.05
C ASN A 165 -2.89 31.51 29.77
N ASP A 166 -2.36 31.99 28.65
CA ASP A 166 -2.30 31.24 27.39
C ASP A 166 -1.01 30.41 27.36
N ASP A 167 -0.93 29.47 28.30
CA ASP A 167 0.04 28.36 28.30
C ASP A 167 -0.56 27.11 27.62
N ASP A 168 -1.53 27.32 26.72
CA ASP A 168 -2.08 26.28 25.85
C ASP A 168 -1.16 26.10 24.64
N ALA A 169 0.05 25.60 24.89
CA ALA A 169 0.75 24.86 23.85
C ALA A 169 -0.20 23.78 23.34
N PRO A 170 -0.48 23.68 22.02
CA PRO A 170 -1.32 22.61 21.50
C PRO A 170 -0.77 21.28 22.03
N PRO A 171 -1.63 20.41 22.60
CA PRO A 171 -1.17 19.21 23.27
C PRO A 171 -0.24 18.46 22.32
N PRO A 172 0.91 17.95 22.82
CA PRO A 172 1.85 17.23 21.99
C PRO A 172 1.07 16.16 21.26
N ILE A 173 1.09 16.24 19.92
CA ILE A 173 0.36 15.32 19.07
C ILE A 173 0.86 13.94 19.42
N ASP A 174 0.05 13.18 20.15
CA ASP A 174 0.37 11.80 20.52
C ASP A 174 0.27 10.98 19.23
N VAL A 175 1.40 10.99 18.50
CA VAL A 175 1.60 10.25 17.26
C VAL A 175 1.29 8.78 17.47
N ASP A 176 1.49 8.25 18.68
CA ASP A 176 1.19 6.87 19.06
C ASP A 176 -0.30 6.63 19.39
N ALA A 177 -1.03 7.62 19.91
CA ALA A 177 -2.50 7.57 20.00
C ALA A 177 -3.17 7.72 18.63
N ILE A 178 -2.63 8.56 17.75
CA ILE A 178 -3.01 8.60 16.33
C ILE A 178 -2.68 7.24 15.70
N ARG A 179 -1.51 6.66 16.00
CA ARG A 179 -1.06 5.33 15.56
C ARG A 179 -2.04 4.23 15.97
N ARG A 180 -2.55 4.28 17.20
CA ARG A 180 -3.51 3.33 17.81
C ARG A 180 -4.95 3.53 17.31
N LYS A 181 -5.35 4.75 16.95
CA LYS A 181 -6.70 5.03 16.43
C LYS A 181 -6.90 4.58 14.97
N LEU A 182 -5.87 4.66 14.12
CA LEU A 182 -5.94 4.48 12.66
C LEU A 182 -6.09 3.04 12.11
N GLY A 183 -6.24 2.02 12.97
CA GLY A 183 -6.48 0.64 12.52
C GLY A 183 -5.31 0.03 11.71
N PRO A 184 -5.50 -1.16 11.11
CA PRO A 184 -4.53 -1.80 10.22
C PRO A 184 -4.11 -0.81 9.12
N ARG A 185 -2.86 -0.37 9.18
CA ARG A 185 -2.39 0.84 8.48
C ARG A 185 -2.42 0.62 6.97
N LYS A 186 -3.06 1.55 6.23
CA LYS A 186 -2.81 1.69 4.79
C LYS A 186 -1.30 1.85 4.54
N PRO A 187 -0.75 1.27 3.45
CA PRO A 187 0.69 1.22 3.22
C PRO A 187 1.38 2.58 3.28
N VAL A 188 0.69 3.64 2.86
CA VAL A 188 1.23 5.02 2.90
C VAL A 188 1.60 5.51 4.30
N HIS A 189 0.99 4.96 5.35
CA HIS A 189 1.23 5.33 6.75
C HIS A 189 2.28 4.46 7.46
N TRP A 190 2.88 3.51 6.73
CA TRP A 190 4.00 2.70 7.23
C TRP A 190 5.26 3.54 7.43
N PHE A 191 5.42 4.62 6.64
CA PHE A 191 6.61 5.46 6.62
C PHE A 191 6.43 6.81 7.34
N GLY A 192 5.48 6.91 8.28
CA GLY A 192 5.25 8.08 9.12
C GLY A 192 3.78 8.46 9.33
N GLY A 193 3.52 9.41 10.23
CA GLY A 193 2.16 9.84 10.60
C GLY A 193 1.43 10.61 9.49
N LEU A 194 2.15 11.40 8.69
CA LEU A 194 1.59 12.20 7.61
C LEU A 194 2.27 11.84 6.27
N PRO A 195 1.54 11.23 5.32
CA PRO A 195 2.06 10.94 4.00
C PRO A 195 2.18 12.22 3.16
N SER A 196 3.27 12.36 2.41
CA SER A 196 3.42 13.48 1.47
C SER A 196 2.56 13.27 0.21
N PRO A 197 2.34 14.32 -0.60
CA PRO A 197 1.69 14.17 -1.90
C PRO A 197 2.38 13.14 -2.79
N GLU A 198 3.72 13.15 -2.83
CA GLU A 198 4.52 12.20 -3.62
C GLU A 198 4.36 10.76 -3.12
N MET A 199 4.26 10.55 -1.79
CA MET A 199 4.02 9.22 -1.24
C MET A 199 2.62 8.67 -1.59
N ARG A 200 1.60 9.54 -1.56
CA ARG A 200 0.24 9.17 -2.00
C ARG A 200 0.20 8.89 -3.50
N SER A 201 0.93 9.66 -4.29
CA SER A 201 1.06 9.44 -5.74
C SER A 201 1.73 8.09 -6.02
N ALA A 202 2.80 7.76 -5.29
CA ALA A 202 3.47 6.47 -5.40
C ALA A 202 2.54 5.31 -5.01
N GLU A 203 1.82 5.42 -3.89
CA GLU A 203 0.81 4.42 -3.49
C GLU A 203 -0.22 4.21 -4.59
N ALA A 204 -0.82 5.28 -5.12
CA ALA A 204 -1.81 5.19 -6.18
C ALA A 204 -1.23 4.54 -7.45
N ALA A 205 0.00 4.87 -7.84
CA ALA A 205 0.67 4.24 -8.97
C ALA A 205 0.91 2.74 -8.74
N PHE A 206 1.39 2.34 -7.56
CA PHE A 206 1.59 0.92 -7.25
C PHE A 206 0.27 0.13 -7.15
N THR A 207 -0.81 0.73 -6.67
CA THR A 207 -2.15 0.12 -6.72
C THR A 207 -2.61 -0.10 -8.16
N ARG A 208 -2.40 0.90 -9.04
CA ARG A 208 -2.66 0.74 -10.48
C ARG A 208 -1.80 -0.36 -11.10
N CYS A 209 -0.53 -0.47 -10.70
CA CYS A 209 0.34 -1.57 -11.15
C CYS A 209 -0.23 -2.94 -10.78
N ALA A 210 -0.73 -3.11 -9.55
CA ALA A 210 -1.34 -4.37 -9.12
C ALA A 210 -2.59 -4.72 -9.97
N GLN A 211 -3.41 -3.71 -10.30
CA GLN A 211 -4.56 -3.88 -11.19
C GLN A 211 -4.14 -4.25 -12.62
N LEU A 212 -3.11 -3.59 -13.15
CA LEU A 212 -2.57 -3.91 -14.48
C LEU A 212 -1.97 -5.32 -14.50
N CYS A 213 -1.25 -5.75 -13.46
CA CYS A 213 -0.76 -7.11 -13.33
C CYS A 213 -1.89 -8.15 -13.31
N ALA A 214 -2.99 -7.86 -12.60
CA ALA A 214 -4.18 -8.71 -12.61
C ALA A 214 -4.76 -8.84 -14.02
N ARG A 215 -4.88 -7.71 -14.74
CA ARG A 215 -5.38 -7.71 -16.11
C ARG A 215 -4.45 -8.43 -17.09
N VAL A 216 -3.13 -8.24 -16.98
CA VAL A 216 -2.15 -8.98 -17.79
C VAL A 216 -2.28 -10.48 -17.52
N ALA A 217 -2.39 -10.90 -16.26
CA ALA A 217 -2.54 -12.30 -15.89
C ALA A 217 -3.84 -12.90 -16.45
N GLU A 218 -4.95 -12.15 -16.44
CA GLU A 218 -6.23 -12.56 -17.03
C GLU A 218 -6.08 -12.83 -18.53
N VAL A 219 -5.59 -11.84 -19.27
CA VAL A 219 -5.44 -11.91 -20.74
C VAL A 219 -4.42 -13.00 -21.13
N GLU A 220 -3.31 -13.14 -20.40
CA GLU A 220 -2.35 -14.22 -20.62
C GLU A 220 -2.92 -15.60 -20.32
N SER A 221 -3.80 -15.72 -19.31
CA SER A 221 -4.46 -17.00 -19.00
C SER A 221 -5.42 -17.42 -20.10
N GLU A 222 -6.18 -16.47 -20.66
CA GLU A 222 -7.07 -16.70 -21.80
C GLU A 222 -6.27 -17.11 -23.04
N LEU A 223 -5.21 -16.37 -23.36
CA LEU A 223 -4.32 -16.68 -24.47
C LEU A 223 -3.73 -18.08 -24.34
N ARG A 224 -3.21 -18.45 -23.16
CA ARG A 224 -2.67 -19.80 -22.92
C ARG A 224 -3.72 -20.88 -23.16
N ALA A 225 -4.94 -20.69 -22.67
CA ALA A 225 -6.01 -21.67 -22.84
C ALA A 225 -6.45 -21.80 -24.31
N LEU A 226 -6.55 -20.70 -25.07
CA LEU A 226 -6.83 -20.75 -26.51
C LEU A 226 -5.72 -21.44 -27.29
N THR A 227 -4.46 -21.15 -26.99
CA THR A 227 -3.31 -21.80 -27.64
C THR A 227 -3.19 -23.28 -27.30
N ALA A 228 -3.49 -23.66 -26.05
CA ALA A 228 -3.50 -25.06 -25.62
C ALA A 228 -4.60 -25.85 -26.33
N ARG A 229 -5.80 -25.26 -26.46
CA ARG A 229 -6.89 -25.86 -27.25
C ARG A 229 -6.47 -26.10 -28.70
N ALA A 230 -5.93 -25.09 -29.38
CA ALA A 230 -5.49 -25.23 -30.76
C ALA A 230 -4.42 -26.33 -30.95
N GLN A 231 -3.54 -26.52 -29.96
CA GLN A 231 -2.58 -27.63 -29.97
C GLN A 231 -3.25 -29.00 -29.85
N VAL A 232 -4.24 -29.13 -28.98
CA VAL A 232 -5.01 -30.38 -28.81
C VAL A 232 -5.78 -30.71 -30.08
N ASP A 233 -6.48 -29.74 -30.66
CA ASP A 233 -7.24 -29.91 -31.90
C ASP A 233 -6.33 -30.33 -33.06
N ALA A 234 -5.13 -29.73 -33.16
CA ALA A 234 -4.13 -30.12 -34.15
C ALA A 234 -3.59 -31.55 -33.97
N VAL A 235 -3.50 -32.05 -32.73
CA VAL A 235 -3.08 -33.43 -32.45
C VAL A 235 -4.20 -34.42 -32.83
N GLN A 236 -5.46 -34.12 -32.49
CA GLN A 236 -6.60 -34.97 -32.84
C GLN A 236 -6.78 -35.10 -34.36
N LEU A 237 -6.60 -34.00 -35.11
CA LEU A 237 -6.65 -34.04 -36.58
C LEU A 237 -5.57 -34.93 -37.21
N ARG A 238 -4.40 -35.05 -36.57
CA ARG A 238 -3.32 -35.94 -37.04
C ARG A 238 -3.63 -37.42 -36.78
N GLU A 239 -4.21 -37.74 -35.62
CA GLU A 239 -4.59 -39.12 -35.29
C GLU A 239 -5.74 -39.65 -36.15
N VAL A 240 -6.68 -38.78 -36.54
CA VAL A 240 -7.80 -39.14 -37.43
C VAL A 240 -7.35 -39.27 -38.91
N GLY A 241 -6.23 -38.64 -39.27
CA GLY A 241 -5.69 -38.62 -40.64
C GLY A 241 -4.76 -39.79 -41.00
N ASP A 242 -4.52 -40.74 -40.09
CA ASP A 242 -3.65 -41.90 -40.32
C ASP A 242 -4.50 -43.19 -40.45
N PRO A 243 -5.07 -43.48 -41.64
CA PRO A 243 -5.75 -44.75 -41.87
C PRO A 243 -4.70 -45.85 -42.10
N SER A 244 -4.54 -46.73 -41.13
CA SER A 244 -4.00 -48.08 -41.37
C SER A 244 -4.98 -48.95 -42.15
#